data_AF-A0A238ZG50-F1
#
_entry.id   AF-A0A238ZG50-F1
#
_cell.length_a   1.000
_cell.length_b   1.000
_cell.length_c   1.000
_cell.angle_alpha   90.00
_cell.angle_beta   90.00
_cell.angle_gamma   90.00
#
_symmetry.space_group_name_H-M   'P 1'
#
loop_
_entity.id
_entity.type
_entity.pdbx_description
1 polymer ?
#
loop_
_entity_poly.entity_id
_entity_poly.type
_entity_poly.pdbx_seq_one_letter_code
_entity_poly.pdbx_strand_id
1 'polypeptide(L)'
;MGGDRIKDLKEILSEMAIAVEMEDFKKATELSNDLLNYDFSSLSLEEAKKVSYTLNCFLEKAKNKELEIVEILNKKQHAKRFLK
;
A
#
# COMPACT_ATOMS: atom_id res chain seq x y z
N MET A 1 -4.37 33.88 2.28
CA MET A 1 -5.28 32.97 1.55
C MET A 1 -4.53 31.67 1.29
N GLY A 2 -4.46 30.80 2.31
CA GLY A 2 -3.76 29.51 2.23
C GLY A 2 -4.71 28.47 1.68
N GLY A 3 -4.77 28.35 0.35
CA GLY A 3 -5.36 27.21 -0.30
C GLY A 3 -4.35 26.08 -0.31
N ASP A 4 -4.11 25.47 0.86
CA ASP A 4 -3.44 24.18 0.89
C ASP A 4 -4.34 23.22 0.14
N ARG A 5 -3.84 22.78 -1.02
CA ARG A 5 -4.53 21.83 -1.88
C ARG A 5 -4.61 20.54 -1.09
N ILE A 6 -5.74 20.32 -0.42
CA ILE A 6 -6.12 19.00 0.06
C ILE A 6 -6.12 18.13 -1.20
N LYS A 7 -5.08 17.29 -1.35
CA LYS A 7 -5.07 16.29 -2.42
C LYS A 7 -6.34 15.46 -2.25
N ASP A 8 -7.06 15.26 -3.34
CA ASP A 8 -8.25 14.43 -3.34
C ASP A 8 -7.86 13.02 -2.84
N LEU A 9 -8.68 12.42 -1.98
CA LEU A 9 -8.47 11.06 -1.47
C LEU A 9 -8.19 10.08 -2.62
N LYS A 10 -8.87 10.28 -3.76
CA LYS A 10 -8.65 9.48 -4.97
C LYS A 10 -7.24 9.62 -5.53
N GLU A 11 -6.67 10.82 -5.49
CA GLU A 11 -5.32 11.10 -5.97
C GLU A 11 -4.28 10.46 -5.03
N ILE A 12 -4.46 10.60 -3.71
CA ILE A 12 -3.58 9.98 -2.71
C ILE A 12 -3.55 8.45 -2.87
N LEU A 13 -4.73 7.82 -3.00
CA LEU A 13 -4.83 6.38 -3.21
C LEU A 13 -4.20 5.93 -4.54
N SER A 14 -4.36 6.73 -5.61
CA SER A 14 -3.76 6.41 -6.91
C SER A 14 -2.23 6.52 -6.87
N GLU A 15 -1.70 7.57 -6.25
CA GLU A 15 -0.25 7.73 -6.04
C GLU A 15 0.32 6.62 -5.14
N MET A 16 -0.43 6.19 -4.13
CA MET A 16 -0.03 5.11 -3.24
C MET A 16 0.04 3.77 -3.99
N ALA A 17 -0.91 3.51 -4.90
CA ALA A 17 -0.87 2.33 -5.77
C ALA A 17 0.42 2.29 -6.60
N ILE A 18 0.76 3.41 -7.25
CA ILE A 18 1.96 3.55 -8.06
C ILE A 18 3.22 3.37 -7.20
N ALA A 19 3.26 3.98 -6.01
CA ALA A 19 4.39 3.86 -5.10
C ALA A 19 4.62 2.40 -4.66
N VAL A 20 3.56 1.66 -4.35
CA VAL A 20 3.64 0.23 -3.99
C VAL A 20 4.11 -0.62 -5.18
N GLU A 21 3.62 -0.34 -6.39
CA GLU A 21 4.04 -1.05 -7.61
C GLU A 21 5.52 -0.79 -7.96
N MET A 22 6.00 0.43 -7.70
CA MET A 22 7.40 0.81 -7.89
C MET A 22 8.32 0.43 -6.72
N GLU A 23 7.80 -0.24 -5.69
CA GLU A 23 8.53 -0.55 -4.45
C GLU A 23 9.04 0.70 -3.69
N ASP A 24 8.46 1.87 -3.97
CA ASP A 24 8.75 3.11 -3.24
C ASP A 24 7.93 3.16 -1.94
N PHE A 25 8.35 2.34 -0.98
CA PHE A 25 7.70 2.22 0.31
C PHE A 25 7.81 3.50 1.15
N LYS A 26 8.82 4.34 0.88
CA LYS A 26 8.96 5.63 1.55
C LYS A 26 7.82 6.56 1.14
N LYS A 27 7.59 6.72 -0.17
CA LYS A 27 6.48 7.51 -0.67
C LYS A 27 5.12 6.94 -0.25
N ALA A 28 4.96 5.61 -0.26
CA ALA A 28 3.73 4.98 0.24
C ALA A 28 3.46 5.28 1.72
N THR A 29 4.51 5.37 2.54
CA THR A 29 4.40 5.74 3.97
C THR A 29 4.04 7.21 4.15
N GLU A 30 4.65 8.11 3.37
CA GLU A 30 4.32 9.55 3.37
C GLU A 30 2.83 9.77 3.02
N LEU A 31 2.35 9.13 1.94
CA LEU A 31 0.95 9.20 1.53
C LEU A 31 0.00 8.57 2.57
N SER A 32 0.43 7.54 3.29
CA SER A 32 -0.35 6.97 4.39
C SER A 32 -0.49 7.94 5.56
N ASN A 33 0.55 8.73 5.86
CA ASN A 33 0.47 9.76 6.89
C ASN A 33 -0.47 10.90 6.50
N ASP A 34 -0.53 11.24 5.21
CA ASP A 34 -1.51 12.20 4.70
C ASP A 34 -2.95 11.67 4.90
N LEU A 35 -3.17 10.37 4.72
CA LEU A 35 -4.46 9.72 4.98
C LEU A 35 -4.84 9.64 6.46
N LEU A 36 -3.88 9.55 7.38
CA LEU A 36 -4.18 9.51 8.82
C LEU A 36 -4.92 10.76 9.31
N ASN A 37 -4.67 11.90 8.67
CA ASN A 37 -5.32 13.17 8.99
C ASN A 37 -6.56 13.44 8.13
N TYR A 38 -6.90 12.54 7.21
CA TYR A 38 -8.06 12.70 6.34
C TYR A 38 -9.35 12.36 7.10
N ASP A 39 -10.33 13.25 7.04
CA ASP A 39 -11.64 12.98 7.63
C ASP A 39 -12.48 12.08 6.72
N PHE A 40 -12.50 10.79 7.02
CA PHE A 40 -13.31 9.81 6.29
C PHE A 40 -14.82 9.95 6.57
N SER A 41 -15.24 10.73 7.57
CA SER A 41 -16.66 10.87 7.92
C SER A 41 -17.47 11.67 6.90
N SER A 42 -16.81 12.47 6.07
CA SER A 42 -17.43 13.22 4.98
C SER A 42 -17.67 12.38 3.72
N LEU A 43 -17.21 11.13 3.68
CA LEU A 43 -17.37 10.26 2.52
C LEU A 43 -18.79 9.72 2.40
N SER A 44 -19.31 9.70 1.19
CA SER A 44 -20.52 8.94 0.88
C SER A 44 -20.27 7.43 1.06
N LEU A 45 -21.34 6.66 1.21
CA LEU A 45 -21.27 5.20 1.31
C LEU A 45 -20.55 4.56 0.10
N GLU A 46 -20.72 5.12 -1.10
CA GLU A 46 -20.09 4.63 -2.31
C GLU A 46 -18.58 4.90 -2.32
N GLU A 47 -18.16 6.09 -1.89
CA GLU A 47 -16.75 6.46 -1.78
C GLU A 47 -16.05 5.64 -0.70
N ALA A 48 -16.67 5.47 0.48
CA ALA A 48 -16.14 4.62 1.54
C ALA A 48 -15.94 3.16 1.08
N LYS A 49 -16.87 2.61 0.28
CA LYS A 49 -16.71 1.28 -0.33
C LYS A 49 -15.53 1.21 -1.29
N LYS A 50 -15.35 2.22 -2.16
CA LYS A 50 -14.22 2.28 -3.10
C LYS A 50 -12.89 2.35 -2.35
N VAL A 51 -12.80 3.19 -1.32
CA VAL A 51 -11.61 3.31 -0.47
C VAL A 51 -11.29 1.98 0.21
N SER A 52 -12.30 1.35 0.82
CA SER A 52 -12.14 0.05 1.47
C SER A 52 -11.66 -1.03 0.50
N TYR A 53 -12.23 -1.07 -0.71
CA TYR A 53 -11.80 -1.98 -1.76
C TYR A 53 -10.33 -1.75 -2.15
N THR A 54 -9.94 -0.50 -2.40
CA THR A 54 -8.55 -0.15 -2.76
C THR A 54 -7.56 -0.53 -1.65
N LEU A 55 -7.88 -0.24 -0.39
CA LEU A 55 -7.05 -0.61 0.75
C LEU A 55 -6.89 -2.13 0.89
N ASN A 56 -7.98 -2.89 0.68
CA ASN A 56 -7.91 -4.36 0.68
C ASN A 56 -7.02 -4.88 -0.45
N CYS A 57 -7.10 -4.32 -1.65
CA CYS A 57 -6.19 -4.68 -2.75
C CYS A 57 -4.72 -4.41 -2.41
N PHE A 58 -4.39 -3.30 -1.72
CA PHE A 58 -3.03 -3.05 -1.24
C PHE A 58 -2.57 -4.09 -0.22
N LEU A 59 -3.45 -4.45 0.71
CA LEU A 59 -3.17 -5.45 1.73
C LEU A 59 -2.89 -6.84 1.12
N GLU A 60 -3.67 -7.25 0.12
CA GLU A 60 -3.42 -8.50 -0.60
C GLU A 60 -2.10 -8.49 -1.37
N LYS A 61 -1.80 -7.40 -2.10
CA LYS A 61 -0.51 -7.24 -2.80
C LYS A 61 0.68 -7.33 -1.84
N ALA A 62 0.60 -6.66 -0.69
CA ALA A 62 1.66 -6.69 0.32
C ALA A 62 1.88 -8.10 0.87
N LYS A 63 0.80 -8.82 1.21
CA LYS A 63 0.87 -10.22 1.69
C LYS A 63 1.48 -11.16 0.65
N ASN A 64 1.09 -11.04 -0.61
CA ASN A 64 1.65 -11.88 -1.67
C ASN A 64 3.15 -11.66 -1.83
N LYS A 65 3.60 -10.41 -1.77
CA LYS A 65 5.02 -10.08 -1.87
C LYS A 65 5.83 -10.61 -0.69
N GLU A 66 5.28 -10.55 0.52
CA GLU A 66 5.89 -11.15 1.71
C GLU A 66 6.03 -12.67 1.57
N LEU A 67 5.00 -13.35 1.06
CA LEU A 67 5.04 -14.80 0.79
C LEU A 67 6.12 -15.15 -0.24
N GLU A 68 6.24 -14.40 -1.34
CA GLU A 68 7.28 -14.62 -2.36
C GLU A 68 8.69 -14.51 -1.76
N ILE A 69 8.93 -13.52 -0.91
CA ILE A 69 10.23 -13.35 -0.21
C ILE A 69 10.52 -14.57 0.67
N VAL A 70 9.55 -15.02 1.46
CA VAL A 70 9.71 -16.20 2.33
C VAL A 70 9.99 -17.46 1.52
N GLU A 71 9.32 -17.66 0.38
CA GLU A 71 9.60 -18.79 -0.50
C GLU A 71 11.02 -18.77 -1.08
N ILE A 72 11.50 -17.60 -1.49
CA ILE A 72 12.88 -17.44 -1.99
C ILE A 72 13.89 -17.78 -0.89
N LEU A 73 13.65 -17.31 0.34
CA LEU A 73 14.51 -17.61 1.49
C LEU A 73 14.51 -19.11 1.82
N ASN A 74 13.35 -19.75 1.82
CA ASN A 74 13.23 -21.20 2.02
C ASN A 74 13.99 -21.98 0.94
N LYS A 75 13.81 -21.64 -0.34
CA LYS A 75 14.54 -22.26 -1.45
C LYS A 75 16.05 -22.14 -1.27
N LYS A 76 16.54 -20.96 -0.87
CA LYS A 76 17.97 -20.74 -0.56
C LYS A 76 18.44 -21.56 0.64
N GLN A 77 17.66 -21.64 1.72
CA GLN A 77 18.01 -22.43 2.90
C GLN A 77 18.09 -23.93 2.58
N HIS A 78 17.13 -24.46 1.81
CA HIS A 78 17.14 -25.85 1.36
C HIS A 78 18.35 -26.15 0.47
N ALA A 79 18.65 -25.30 -0.51
CA ALA A 79 19.84 -25.47 -1.36
C ALA A 79 21.14 -25.52 -0.53
N LYS A 80 21.25 -24.69 0.52
CA LYS A 80 22.42 -24.67 1.42
C LYS A 80 22.53 -25.93 2.30
N ARG A 81 21.42 -26.62 2.59
CA ARG A 81 21.39 -27.90 3.31
C ARG A 81 21.86 -29.08 2.44
N PHE A 82 21.67 -29.03 1.12
CA PHE A 82 22.13 -30.08 0.19
C PHE A 82 23.60 -29.93 -0.23
N LEU A 83 24.20 -28.77 -0.01
CA LEU A 83 25.62 -28.50 -0.26
C LEU A 83 26.52 -28.79 0.96
N LYS A 84 25.96 -29.34 2.04
CA LYS A 84 26.64 -29.71 3.28
C LYS A 84 26.53 -31.21 3.50
#